data_AF-A0A0H5REI4-F1
#
_entry.id   AF-A0A0H5REI4-F1
#
_cell.length_a   1.000
_cell.length_b   1.000
_cell.length_c   1.000
_cell.angle_alpha   90.00
_cell.angle_beta   90.00
_cell.angle_gamma   90.00
#
_symmetry.space_group_name_H-M   'P 1'
#
loop_
_entity.id
_entity.type
_entity.pdbx_description
1 polymer ?
#
loop_
_entity_poly.entity_id
_entity_poly.type
_entity_poly.pdbx_seq_one_letter_code
_entity_poly.pdbx_strand_id
1 'polypeptide(L)'
;MAKTSFKLCASNPISEPLLLWVLKLLFVFILKVPEDVIFTIEESCKAEVCSNALQSAWAKEESMTKPSMLRALWSAFGFRYMLLAVWKFVWALCTWGSAWFLLKKMMAMETRTMEWALVLLGASLMAAISIQCLYVGSFKVGLKVRSSLTM
;
A
#
# COMPACT_ATOMS: atom_id res chain seq x y z
N MET A 1 20.58 -6.46 28.56
CA MET A 1 20.07 -5.30 27.79
C MET A 1 18.61 -5.52 27.47
N ALA A 2 17.76 -4.50 27.63
CA ALA A 2 16.33 -4.62 27.34
C ALA A 2 16.12 -4.69 25.82
N LYS A 3 15.63 -5.83 25.32
CA LYS A 3 15.30 -6.00 23.90
C LYS A 3 14.12 -5.10 23.55
N THR A 4 14.29 -4.27 22.53
CA THR A 4 13.23 -3.37 22.07
C THR A 4 12.38 -4.08 21.01
N SER A 5 11.07 -4.21 21.28
CA SER A 5 10.11 -4.73 20.29
C SER A 5 9.77 -3.66 19.27
N PHE A 6 9.97 -3.97 17.99
CA PHE A 6 9.60 -3.12 16.86
C PHE A 6 8.51 -3.81 16.04
N LYS A 7 7.33 -3.19 15.97
CA LYS A 7 6.25 -3.64 15.10
C LYS A 7 6.53 -3.17 13.68
N LEU A 8 6.55 -4.10 12.72
CA LEU A 8 6.72 -3.84 11.28
C LEU A 8 5.42 -3.29 10.65
N CYS A 9 4.83 -2.28 11.29
CA CYS A 9 3.67 -1.58 10.79
C CYS A 9 3.74 -0.11 11.20
N ALA A 10 3.14 0.75 10.39
CA ALA A 10 2.98 2.15 10.71
C ALA A 10 2.14 2.29 11.98
N SER A 11 2.61 3.09 12.94
CA SER A 11 1.84 3.37 14.15
C SER A 11 0.71 4.38 13.91
N ASN A 12 0.84 5.20 12.87
CA ASN A 12 -0.10 6.27 12.52
C ASN A 12 -0.52 6.19 11.04
N PRO A 13 -1.78 6.53 10.70
CA PRO A 13 -2.29 6.53 9.32
C PRO A 13 -1.57 7.53 8.41
N ILE A 14 -0.88 8.53 8.97
CA ILE A 14 -0.06 9.51 8.23
C ILE A 14 1.35 8.96 7.97
N SER A 15 1.87 8.12 8.87
CA SER A 15 3.20 7.52 8.74
C SER A 15 3.25 6.36 7.75
N GLU A 16 2.09 5.76 7.46
CA GLU A 16 1.94 4.68 6.49
C GLU A 16 2.18 5.12 5.03
N PRO A 17 1.52 6.17 4.50
CA PRO A 17 1.73 6.62 3.13
C PRO A 17 3.12 7.22 2.89
N LEU A 18 3.71 7.87 3.90
CA LEU A 18 5.02 8.52 3.81
C LEU A 18 6.19 7.58 4.16
N LEU A 19 5.91 6.33 4.53
CA LEU A 19 6.92 5.34 4.94
C LEU A 19 7.90 5.83 6.03
N LEU A 20 7.46 6.78 6.87
CA LEU A 20 8.28 7.34 7.94
C LEU A 20 8.70 6.26 8.96
N TRP A 21 7.93 5.18 9.08
CA TRP A 21 8.27 4.03 9.91
C TRP A 21 9.53 3.29 9.41
N VAL A 22 9.79 3.28 8.10
CA VAL A 22 11.00 2.69 7.50
C VAL A 22 12.21 3.57 7.80
N LEU A 23 12.06 4.90 7.72
CA LEU A 23 13.11 5.82 8.13
C LEU A 23 13.44 5.65 9.62
N LYS A 24 12.41 5.53 10.47
CA LYS A 24 12.58 5.24 11.90
C LYS A 24 13.37 3.94 12.11
N LEU A 25 13.04 2.89 11.35
CA LEU A 25 13.75 1.61 11.40
C LEU A 25 15.24 1.78 11.02
N LEU A 26 15.54 2.50 9.94
CA LEU A 26 16.92 2.78 9.51
C LEU A 26 17.69 3.52 10.61
N PHE A 27 17.10 4.53 11.25
CA PHE A 27 17.71 5.22 12.37
C PHE A 27 17.96 4.30 13.57
N VAL A 28 17.08 3.34 13.85
CA VAL A 28 17.32 2.36 14.91
C VAL A 28 18.54 1.48 14.60
N PHE A 29 18.71 1.04 13.35
CA PHE A 29 19.87 0.23 12.95
C PHE A 29 21.19 1.00 12.94
N ILE A 30 21.15 2.31 12.71
CA ILE A 30 22.35 3.16 12.83
C ILE A 30 22.81 3.24 14.30
N LEU A 31 21.88 3.19 15.25
CA LEU A 31 22.16 3.38 16.67
C LEU A 31 22.28 2.08 17.48
N LYS A 32 21.80 0.95 16.96
CA LYS A 32 21.75 -0.33 17.66
C LYS A 32 22.11 -1.51 16.75
N VAL A 33 22.66 -2.55 17.37
CA VAL A 33 22.95 -3.83 16.71
C VAL A 33 21.63 -4.54 16.35
N PRO A 34 21.50 -5.13 15.15
CA PRO A 34 20.25 -5.74 14.68
C PRO A 34 19.71 -6.87 15.58
N GLU A 35 20.58 -7.56 16.31
CA GLU A 35 20.22 -8.70 17.17
C GLU A 35 19.38 -8.31 18.40
N ASP A 36 19.43 -7.04 18.81
CA ASP A 36 18.69 -6.52 19.96
C ASP A 36 17.26 -6.06 19.63
N VAL A 37 16.87 -6.13 18.35
CA VAL A 37 15.55 -5.68 17.88
C VAL A 37 14.68 -6.90 17.61
N ILE A 38 13.62 -7.05 18.41
CA ILE A 38 12.62 -8.10 18.17
C ILE A 38 11.59 -7.56 17.20
N PHE A 39 11.52 -8.13 16.01
CA PHE A 39 10.51 -7.79 15.02
C PHE A 39 9.20 -8.50 15.30
N THR A 40 8.10 -7.75 15.29
CA THR A 40 6.75 -8.31 15.37
C THR A 40 5.98 -7.92 14.13
N ILE A 41 5.40 -8.91 13.46
CA ILE A 41 4.55 -8.70 12.29
C ILE A 41 3.14 -8.32 12.77
N GLU A 42 2.48 -7.47 12.00
CA GLU A 42 1.08 -7.15 12.21
C GLU A 42 0.22 -8.44 12.21
N GLU A 43 -0.73 -8.54 13.14
CA GLU A 43 -1.57 -9.73 13.27
C GLU A 43 -2.37 -10.04 12.01
N SER A 44 -2.81 -9.01 11.29
CA SER A 44 -3.55 -9.15 10.03
C SER A 44 -2.72 -9.75 8.87
N CYS A 45 -1.40 -9.85 9.05
CA CYS A 45 -0.43 -10.39 8.09
C CYS A 45 0.16 -11.72 8.57
N LYS A 46 -0.24 -12.24 9.73
CA LYS A 46 0.18 -13.57 10.19
C LYS A 46 -0.38 -14.65 9.26
N ALA A 47 0.43 -15.66 8.96
CA ALA A 47 0.08 -16.73 8.03
C ALA A 47 -1.15 -17.53 8.49
N GLU A 48 -1.26 -17.80 9.80
CA GLU A 48 -2.40 -18.48 10.41
C GLU A 48 -3.73 -17.74 10.13
N VAL A 49 -3.75 -16.41 10.34
CA VAL A 49 -4.95 -15.59 10.08
C VAL A 49 -5.31 -15.60 8.60
N CYS A 50 -4.31 -15.50 7.72
CA CYS A 50 -4.53 -15.50 6.27
C CYS A 50 -5.00 -16.86 5.75
N SER A 51 -4.44 -17.96 6.28
CA SER A 51 -4.84 -19.33 5.95
C SER A 51 -6.25 -19.63 6.43
N ASN A 52 -6.59 -19.29 7.69
CA ASN A 52 -7.94 -19.44 8.23
C ASN A 52 -8.98 -18.65 7.42
N ALA A 53 -8.65 -17.43 6.99
CA ALA A 53 -9.53 -16.63 6.14
C ALA A 53 -9.78 -17.32 4.79
N LEU A 54 -8.73 -17.85 4.14
CA LEU A 54 -8.84 -18.57 2.89
C LEU A 54 -9.62 -19.89 3.05
N GLN A 55 -9.36 -20.65 4.10
CA GLN A 55 -10.04 -21.92 4.38
C GLN A 55 -11.54 -21.70 4.62
N SER A 56 -11.90 -20.63 5.35
CA SER A 56 -13.31 -20.26 5.55
C SER A 56 -14.01 -19.84 4.24
N ALA A 57 -13.28 -19.21 3.31
CA ALA A 57 -13.79 -18.84 2.00
C ALA A 57 -13.91 -20.08 1.08
N TRP A 58 -12.95 -21.00 1.17
CA TRP A 58 -12.95 -22.26 0.42
C TRP A 58 -14.10 -23.18 0.84
N ALA A 59 -14.36 -23.32 2.14
CA ALA A 59 -15.47 -24.13 2.65
C ALA A 59 -16.84 -23.65 2.11
N LYS A 60 -17.00 -22.34 1.90
CA LYS A 60 -18.21 -21.78 1.27
C LYS A 60 -18.28 -22.13 -0.22
N GLU A 61 -17.15 -22.07 -0.92
CA GLU A 61 -17.06 -22.33 -2.36
C GLU A 61 -17.18 -23.83 -2.71
N GLU A 62 -16.74 -24.72 -1.82
CA GLU A 62 -16.82 -26.18 -1.98
C GLU A 62 -18.26 -26.69 -2.10
N SER A 63 -19.21 -26.00 -1.46
CA SER A 63 -20.65 -26.29 -1.57
C SER A 63 -21.27 -25.91 -2.91
N MET A 64 -20.55 -25.22 -3.80
CA MET A 64 -21.05 -24.81 -5.11
C MET A 64 -20.83 -25.89 -6.18
N THR A 65 -21.69 -25.89 -7.20
CA THR A 65 -21.63 -26.84 -8.32
C THR A 65 -20.34 -26.79 -9.14
N LYS A 66 -19.61 -25.67 -9.11
CA LYS A 66 -18.31 -25.48 -9.76
C LYS A 66 -17.38 -24.68 -8.84
N PRO A 67 -16.62 -25.34 -7.94
CA PRO A 67 -15.71 -24.65 -7.04
C PRO A 67 -14.57 -24.00 -7.81
N SER A 68 -14.22 -22.76 -7.45
CA SER A 68 -13.11 -22.02 -8.06
C SER A 68 -12.22 -21.39 -7.01
N MET A 69 -10.94 -21.78 -7.01
CA MET A 69 -9.95 -21.22 -6.09
C MET A 69 -9.79 -19.71 -6.26
N LEU A 70 -9.88 -19.22 -7.50
CA LEU A 70 -9.79 -17.78 -7.79
C LEU A 70 -10.94 -17.00 -7.12
N ARG A 71 -12.15 -17.55 -7.09
CA ARG A 71 -13.30 -16.92 -6.44
C ARG A 71 -13.17 -16.93 -4.93
N ALA A 72 -12.70 -18.03 -4.35
CA ALA A 72 -12.40 -18.10 -2.91
C ALA A 72 -11.33 -17.07 -2.50
N LEU A 73 -10.25 -16.95 -3.29
CA LEU A 73 -9.19 -15.94 -3.09
C LEU A 73 -9.73 -14.51 -3.17
N TRP A 74 -10.58 -14.24 -4.18
CA TRP A 74 -11.19 -12.93 -4.38
C TRP A 74 -12.16 -12.58 -3.25
N SER A 75 -12.91 -13.55 -2.75
CA SER A 75 -13.77 -13.38 -1.58
C SER A 75 -12.97 -13.05 -0.32
N ALA A 76 -11.83 -13.72 -0.10
CA ALA A 76 -11.00 -13.51 1.08
C ALA A 76 -10.20 -12.19 1.06
N PHE A 77 -9.63 -11.81 -0.09
CA PHE A 77 -8.67 -10.69 -0.18
C PHE A 77 -9.06 -9.59 -1.18
N GLY A 78 -10.02 -9.84 -2.07
CA GLY A 78 -10.35 -8.98 -3.20
C GLY A 78 -10.89 -7.61 -2.79
N PHE A 79 -11.66 -7.50 -1.71
CA PHE A 79 -12.16 -6.21 -1.24
C PHE A 79 -11.03 -5.24 -0.87
N ARG A 80 -9.99 -5.74 -0.16
CA ARG A 80 -8.81 -4.94 0.19
C ARG A 80 -8.03 -4.52 -1.05
N TYR A 81 -7.92 -5.41 -2.03
CA TYR A 81 -7.28 -5.08 -3.30
C TYR A 81 -8.07 -4.05 -4.10
N MET A 82 -9.40 -4.13 -4.11
CA MET A 82 -10.27 -3.19 -4.80
C MET A 82 -10.17 -1.78 -4.23
N LEU A 83 -10.06 -1.63 -2.90
CA LEU A 83 -9.81 -0.33 -2.27
C LEU A 83 -8.50 0.32 -2.73
N LEU A 84 -7.49 -0.47 -3.10
CA LEU A 84 -6.24 0.06 -3.65
C LEU A 84 -6.41 0.65 -5.05
N ALA A 85 -7.40 0.20 -5.83
CA ALA A 85 -7.69 0.77 -7.14
C ALA A 85 -8.06 2.25 -7.04
N VAL A 86 -8.64 2.71 -5.93
CA VAL A 86 -8.92 4.13 -5.67
C VAL A 86 -7.64 4.97 -5.77
N TRP A 87 -6.54 4.51 -5.17
CA TRP A 87 -5.25 5.20 -5.27
C TRP A 87 -4.70 5.25 -6.70
N LYS A 88 -4.99 4.23 -7.51
CA LYS A 88 -4.62 4.24 -8.94
C LYS A 88 -5.41 5.30 -9.71
N PHE A 89 -6.70 5.48 -9.41
CA PHE A 89 -7.50 6.54 -10.00
C PHE A 89 -7.03 7.93 -9.58
N VAL A 90 -6.74 8.15 -8.29
CA VAL A 90 -6.19 9.43 -7.81
C VAL A 90 -4.87 9.74 -8.50
N TRP A 91 -3.96 8.76 -8.58
CA TRP A 91 -2.70 8.91 -9.31
C TRP A 91 -2.91 9.27 -10.78
N ALA A 92 -3.85 8.59 -11.45
CA ALA A 92 -4.16 8.86 -12.85
C ALA A 92 -4.70 10.28 -13.04
N LEU A 93 -5.65 10.71 -12.20
CA LEU A 93 -6.19 12.07 -12.26
C LEU A 93 -5.11 13.13 -12.02
N CYS A 94 -4.23 12.94 -11.04
CA CYS A 94 -3.12 13.87 -10.81
C CYS A 94 -2.12 13.90 -11.98
N THR A 95 -1.77 12.75 -12.55
CA THR A 95 -0.75 12.66 -13.62
C THR A 95 -1.29 13.17 -14.95
N TRP A 96 -2.45 12.69 -15.38
CA TRP A 96 -3.06 13.10 -16.64
C TRP A 96 -3.65 14.51 -16.55
N GLY A 97 -4.24 14.87 -15.40
CA GLY A 97 -4.76 16.21 -15.16
C GLY A 97 -3.66 17.27 -15.13
N SER A 98 -2.53 17.00 -14.47
CA SER A 98 -1.38 17.93 -14.48
C SER A 98 -0.77 18.08 -15.87
N ALA A 99 -0.65 16.99 -16.64
CA ALA A 99 -0.16 17.04 -18.02
C ALA A 99 -1.08 17.86 -18.94
N TRP A 100 -2.40 17.62 -18.87
CA TRP A 100 -3.38 18.38 -19.64
C TRP A 100 -3.36 19.88 -19.29
N PHE A 101 -3.30 20.18 -18.00
CA PHE A 101 -3.23 21.55 -17.50
C PHE A 101 -1.96 22.27 -17.94
N LEU A 102 -0.81 21.60 -17.85
CA LEU A 102 0.47 22.13 -18.31
C LEU A 102 0.44 22.45 -19.81
N LEU A 103 -0.03 21.51 -20.64
CA LEU A 103 -0.16 21.70 -22.08
C LEU A 103 -1.08 22.87 -22.43
N LYS A 104 -2.24 22.96 -21.78
CA LYS A 104 -3.19 24.06 -21.99
C LYS A 104 -2.57 25.42 -21.67
N LYS A 105 -1.75 25.51 -20.62
CA LYS A 105 -1.08 26.75 -20.23
C LYS A 105 0.10 27.10 -21.13
N MET A 106 0.84 26.10 -21.62
CA MET A 106 1.89 26.34 -22.62
C MET A 106 1.34 26.88 -23.94
N MET A 107 0.17 26.40 -24.40
CA MET A 107 -0.45 26.89 -25.64
C MET A 107 -1.03 28.30 -25.52
N ALA A 108 -1.41 28.73 -24.32
CA ALA A 108 -2.02 30.04 -24.09
C ALA A 108 -1.01 31.22 -24.08
N MET A 109 0.31 30.96 -24.21
CA MET A 109 1.37 31.98 -24.16
C MET A 109 1.28 32.92 -22.94
N GLU A 110 0.65 32.46 -21.86
CA GLU A 110 0.40 33.24 -20.66
C GLU A 110 1.70 33.33 -19.84
N THR A 111 2.00 34.50 -19.26
CA THR A 111 3.23 34.70 -18.48
C THR A 111 3.29 33.71 -17.32
N ARG A 112 4.47 33.11 -17.10
CA ARG A 112 4.71 32.14 -16.01
C ARG A 112 4.47 32.81 -14.67
N THR A 113 3.27 32.66 -14.12
CA THR A 113 2.98 33.03 -12.73
C THR A 113 3.40 31.91 -11.79
N MET A 114 3.84 32.29 -10.58
CA MET A 114 4.30 31.37 -9.54
C MET A 114 3.21 30.39 -9.08
N GLU A 115 1.94 30.76 -9.24
CA GLU A 115 0.77 29.97 -8.87
C GLU A 115 0.67 28.65 -9.66
N TRP A 116 0.96 28.66 -10.97
CA TRP A 116 0.94 27.44 -11.79
C TRP A 116 1.97 26.41 -11.31
N ALA A 117 3.15 26.89 -10.88
CA ALA A 117 4.21 26.04 -10.37
C ALA A 117 3.80 25.37 -9.05
N LEU A 118 3.11 26.09 -8.16
CA LEU A 118 2.60 25.53 -6.91
C LEU A 118 1.53 24.46 -7.15
N VAL A 119 0.62 24.68 -8.11
CA VAL A 119 -0.40 23.68 -8.47
C VAL A 119 0.24 22.41 -9.04
N LEU A 120 1.23 22.55 -9.93
CA LEU A 120 1.96 21.41 -10.50
C LEU A 120 2.77 20.67 -9.44
N LEU A 121 3.42 21.40 -8.53
CA LEU A 121 4.15 20.82 -7.41
C LEU A 121 3.21 20.02 -6.50
N GLY A 122 2.06 20.59 -6.12
CA GLY A 122 1.03 19.90 -5.34
C GLY A 122 0.50 18.64 -6.04
N ALA A 123 0.21 18.72 -7.34
CA ALA A 123 -0.24 17.57 -8.13
C ALA A 123 0.81 16.45 -8.20
N SER A 124 2.09 16.81 -8.38
CA SER A 124 3.20 15.84 -8.42
C SER A 124 3.44 15.15 -7.07
N LEU A 125 3.37 15.89 -5.96
CA LEU A 125 3.48 15.33 -4.61
C LEU A 125 2.33 14.34 -4.32
N MET A 126 1.09 14.71 -4.66
CA MET A 126 -0.05 13.83 -4.48
C MET A 126 0.02 12.58 -5.36
N ALA A 127 0.51 12.71 -6.60
CA ALA A 127 0.78 11.56 -7.46
C ALA A 127 1.84 10.63 -6.85
N ALA A 128 2.94 11.18 -6.33
CA ALA A 128 4.00 10.41 -5.68
C ALA A 128 3.52 9.64 -4.44
N ILE A 129 2.72 10.28 -3.59
CA ILE A 129 2.12 9.61 -2.42
C ILE A 129 1.17 8.50 -2.86
N SER A 130 0.31 8.79 -3.85
CA SER A 130 -0.70 7.83 -4.33
C SER A 130 -0.08 6.56 -4.92
N ILE A 131 0.99 6.71 -5.72
CA ILE A 131 1.67 5.56 -6.31
C ILE A 131 2.39 4.73 -5.23
N GLN A 132 2.97 5.37 -4.22
CA GLN A 132 3.63 4.67 -3.12
C GLN A 132 2.63 3.84 -2.30
N CYS A 133 1.48 4.42 -1.94
CA CYS A 133 0.40 3.71 -1.27
C CYS A 133 -0.07 2.48 -2.07
N LEU A 134 -0.21 2.64 -3.39
CA LEU A 134 -0.63 1.56 -4.28
C LEU A 134 0.38 0.40 -4.27
N TYR A 135 1.67 0.69 -4.41
CA TYR A 135 2.71 -0.33 -4.42
C TYR A 135 2.80 -1.09 -3.09
N VAL A 136 2.86 -0.37 -1.98
CA VAL A 136 2.96 -0.96 -0.65
C VAL A 136 1.72 -1.81 -0.35
N GLY A 137 0.52 -1.29 -0.64
CA GLY A 137 -0.72 -2.03 -0.44
C GLY A 137 -0.81 -3.29 -1.31
N SER A 138 -0.44 -3.18 -2.58
CA SER A 138 -0.48 -4.32 -3.52
C SER A 138 0.51 -5.41 -3.10
N PHE A 139 1.70 -5.01 -2.65
CA PHE A 139 2.70 -5.94 -2.12
C PHE A 139 2.21 -6.64 -0.84
N LYS A 140 1.60 -5.91 0.10
CA LYS A 140 1.00 -6.49 1.31
C LYS A 140 -0.06 -7.54 0.97
N VAL A 141 -0.96 -7.25 0.03
CA VAL A 141 -2.00 -8.21 -0.40
C VAL A 141 -1.37 -9.42 -1.07
N GLY A 142 -0.39 -9.22 -1.97
CA GLY A 142 0.33 -10.31 -2.61
C GLY A 142 1.04 -11.23 -1.63
N LEU A 143 1.66 -10.67 -0.59
CA LEU A 143 2.26 -11.45 0.50
C LEU A 143 1.22 -12.26 1.27
N LYS A 144 0.06 -11.68 1.60
CA LYS A 144 -1.03 -12.40 2.29
C LYS A 144 -1.50 -13.59 1.48
N VAL A 145 -1.76 -13.38 0.19
CA VAL A 145 -2.17 -14.44 -0.75
C VAL A 145 -1.12 -15.55 -0.83
N ARG A 146 0.17 -15.19 -0.98
CA ARG A 146 1.24 -16.18 -1.04
C ARG A 146 1.34 -16.98 0.27
N SER A 147 1.29 -16.30 1.41
CA SER A 147 1.38 -16.94 2.72
C SER A 147 0.22 -17.91 2.99
N SER A 148 -0.98 -17.61 2.50
CA SER A 148 -2.14 -18.49 2.65
C SER A 148 -2.11 -19.72 1.76
N LEU A 149 -1.33 -19.72 0.67
CA LEU A 149 -1.23 -20.85 -0.26
C LEU A 149 -0.11 -21.83 0.11
N THR A 150 0.89 -21.38 0.88
CA THR A 150 2.07 -22.17 1.23
C THR A 150 2.00 -22.85 2.60
N MET A 151 0.96 -22.59 3.38
CA MET A 151 0.70 -23.26 4.68
C MET A 151 -0.43 -24.25 4.53
#